data_AF-A0A6N9QJ06-F1
#
_entry.id   AF-A0A6N9QJ06-F1
#
_cell.length_a   1.000
_cell.length_b   1.000
_cell.length_c   1.000
_cell.angle_alpha   90.00
_cell.angle_beta   90.00
_cell.angle_gamma   90.00
#
_symmetry.space_group_name_H-M   'P 1'
#
loop_
_entity.id
_entity.type
_entity.pdbx_description
1 polymer ?
#
loop_
_entity_poly.entity_id
_entity_poly.type
_entity_poly.pdbx_seq_one_letter_code
_entity_poly.pdbx_strand_id
1 'polypeptide(L)'
;MKKRIAAIITVLVFGAVTILGGLPFSKPQEAAAASKGEMRAIWLAYVDFSSLGLKTDKESVFRSKATAFLDKAKANSINTVYFHVRAFDDAAWKSETFKASQYLTSKKAVTAAEAYTFDPLKVMVELSHKKGMELHAWMNPYRMTLDNYLDPAYESSIERIKTAIKEVMAYNVDGIHFDDYFYHAKKKYRYLNSNGKLVTSIDFSGKAKGAATSAPSAKTKRANVNKMVKQVYSTVKSLDSTAQFGISPAGNIGNCRNAGVDVDKWMSEDGYVDYIEPQIYWTDQWGKSGKTTMFTDRLEAWKDLDKNGTTLYIGLASYRTGGKYSDDPGWGKKSTNLADQLNKLRTYGCQGYALFSAKDLYRSEAAKELSNLNKMAKRIPRVSIAANDSTTLTVKWNQIFGVSGYQVYRATSKTGTYKWVKTAGSGTTSFQNTKLKSGKTYYYKVRAYKGSAYYPFSSISSKILPAKVTKPKAPKISTKAGKRKITVKWKKVTGASGYRVYRSTKKNGKYTAIKTVKRKTTSFTNKKLKKGRRYYYKVKAYKTVSGKRVYSNFSNMSNKKAK
;
A
#
# COMPACT_ATOMS: atom_id res chain seq x y z
N MET A 1 10.28 39.43 -60.40
CA MET A 1 11.38 39.21 -59.45
C MET A 1 10.99 39.74 -58.08
N LYS A 2 11.18 38.92 -57.05
CA LYS A 2 11.33 39.25 -55.61
C LYS A 2 10.14 39.94 -54.88
N LYS A 3 9.50 39.12 -54.05
CA LYS A 3 8.62 39.50 -52.92
C LYS A 3 9.36 40.46 -51.97
N ARG A 4 8.73 41.59 -51.67
CA ARG A 4 8.79 42.30 -50.39
C ARG A 4 7.38 42.19 -49.81
N ILE A 5 7.21 41.63 -48.62
CA ILE A 5 5.94 41.78 -47.89
C ILE A 5 6.26 42.16 -46.45
N ALA A 6 5.60 43.26 -46.07
CA ALA A 6 5.66 43.97 -44.82
C ALA A 6 5.30 43.10 -43.62
N ALA A 7 5.95 43.35 -42.49
CA ALA A 7 5.50 42.91 -41.18
C ALA A 7 4.76 44.07 -40.51
N ILE A 8 3.44 43.93 -40.38
CA ILE A 8 2.56 44.85 -39.64
C ILE A 8 2.11 44.14 -38.35
N ILE A 9 2.47 44.80 -37.24
CA ILE A 9 1.74 45.01 -35.99
C ILE A 9 1.10 43.78 -35.31
N THR A 10 1.75 43.42 -34.21
CA THR A 10 1.28 42.59 -33.11
C THR A 10 0.29 43.35 -32.21
N VAL A 11 -0.90 42.80 -31.98
CA VAL A 11 -1.64 42.98 -30.71
C VAL A 11 -2.19 41.62 -30.24
N LEU A 12 -1.72 41.22 -29.07
CA LEU A 12 -2.30 40.41 -27.99
C LEU A 12 -3.59 39.60 -28.26
N VAL A 13 -3.53 38.30 -27.97
CA VAL A 13 -4.10 37.60 -26.78
C VAL A 13 -3.99 36.09 -27.06
N PHE A 14 -3.61 35.30 -26.03
CA PHE A 14 -3.62 33.83 -25.86
C PHE A 14 -2.23 33.38 -25.38
N GLY A 15 -2.05 32.59 -24.33
CA GLY A 15 -2.94 31.90 -23.40
C GLY A 15 -2.00 31.12 -22.47
N ALA A 16 -2.44 30.85 -21.25
CA ALA A 16 -1.69 30.12 -20.24
C ALA A 16 -1.11 28.81 -20.82
N VAL A 17 0.22 28.67 -20.80
CA VAL A 17 0.88 27.39 -21.03
C VAL A 17 0.93 26.66 -19.69
N THR A 18 -0.14 25.91 -19.42
CA THR A 18 -0.14 24.78 -18.49
C THR A 18 0.96 23.80 -18.91
N ILE A 19 2.02 23.69 -18.10
CA ILE A 19 2.98 22.58 -18.19
C ILE A 19 2.26 21.34 -17.63
N LEU A 20 1.52 20.66 -18.52
CA LEU A 20 1.04 19.29 -18.33
C LEU A 20 2.22 18.34 -18.60
N GLY A 21 3.04 18.15 -17.57
CA GLY A 21 4.13 17.16 -17.54
C GLY A 21 3.96 16.12 -16.44
N GLY A 22 2.71 15.88 -15.99
CA GLY A 22 2.40 14.80 -15.06
C GLY A 22 2.00 13.55 -15.83
N LEU A 23 2.92 12.61 -16.06
CA LEU A 23 2.50 11.22 -16.23
C LEU A 23 1.95 10.78 -14.87
N PRO A 24 0.65 10.43 -14.74
CA PRO A 24 0.21 9.79 -13.53
C PRO A 24 0.89 8.42 -13.50
N PHE A 25 1.82 8.22 -12.58
CA PHE A 25 2.25 6.89 -12.16
C PHE A 25 1.03 6.22 -11.52
N SER A 26 0.12 5.72 -12.36
CA SER A 26 -1.01 4.93 -11.91
C SER A 26 -0.45 3.66 -11.28
N LYS A 27 -0.83 3.41 -10.02
CA LYS A 27 -0.45 2.20 -9.29
C LYS A 27 -0.70 0.98 -10.17
N PRO A 28 0.33 0.16 -10.47
CA PRO A 28 0.08 -1.18 -10.98
C PRO A 28 -0.89 -1.87 -10.04
N GLN A 29 -1.90 -2.55 -10.60
CA GLN A 29 -2.96 -3.23 -9.85
C GLN A 29 -2.43 -4.29 -8.85
N GLU A 30 -1.13 -4.59 -8.88
CA GLU A 30 -0.43 -5.53 -8.00
C GLU A 30 0.26 -4.88 -6.77
N ALA A 31 0.43 -3.55 -6.71
CA ALA A 31 1.13 -2.89 -5.60
C ALA A 31 0.37 -2.91 -4.25
N ALA A 32 -0.90 -3.34 -4.23
CA ALA A 32 -1.72 -3.41 -3.02
C ALA A 32 -1.36 -4.57 -2.06
N ALA A 33 -0.16 -5.17 -2.17
CA ALA A 33 0.14 -6.48 -1.59
C ALA A 33 0.74 -6.47 -0.18
N ALA A 34 1.36 -5.39 0.32
CA ALA A 34 1.99 -5.42 1.65
C ALA A 34 1.15 -4.78 2.78
N SER A 35 0.14 -3.95 2.47
CA SER A 35 -0.87 -3.47 3.45
C SER A 35 -1.80 -4.52 4.09
N LYS A 36 -1.57 -5.83 3.91
CA LYS A 36 -2.44 -6.89 4.46
C LYS A 36 -1.76 -7.85 5.43
N GLY A 37 -0.43 -7.82 5.58
CA GLY A 37 0.34 -8.77 6.38
C GLY A 37 1.25 -8.14 7.43
N GLU A 38 2.07 -8.97 8.09
CA GLU A 38 3.08 -8.51 9.04
C GLU A 38 4.08 -7.58 8.33
N MET A 39 4.17 -6.33 8.80
CA MET A 39 5.18 -5.36 8.37
C MET A 39 6.57 -5.87 8.80
N ARG A 40 7.51 -5.89 7.86
CA ARG A 40 8.90 -6.30 8.09
C ARG A 40 9.77 -5.31 7.34
N ALA A 41 10.01 -4.17 7.94
CA ALA A 41 10.69 -3.05 7.32
C ALA A 41 12.18 -2.99 7.65
N ILE A 42 12.92 -2.23 6.86
CA ILE A 42 14.32 -1.87 7.10
C ILE A 42 14.48 -0.36 6.85
N TRP A 43 15.12 0.35 7.79
CA TRP A 43 15.54 1.72 7.55
C TRP A 43 16.80 1.75 6.70
N LEU A 44 16.70 2.34 5.50
CA LEU A 44 17.84 2.69 4.66
C LEU A 44 18.21 4.15 4.96
N ALA A 45 19.04 4.34 5.98
CA ALA A 45 19.41 5.65 6.50
C ALA A 45 20.42 6.37 5.60
N TYR A 46 20.40 7.70 5.61
CA TYR A 46 21.36 8.51 4.84
C TYR A 46 22.82 8.17 5.17
N VAL A 47 23.10 7.77 6.41
CA VAL A 47 24.45 7.33 6.85
C VAL A 47 24.89 6.01 6.23
N ASP A 48 23.95 5.18 5.76
CA ASP A 48 24.26 3.88 5.16
C ASP A 48 24.57 4.01 3.66
N PHE A 49 24.13 5.09 3.01
CA PHE A 49 24.23 5.27 1.56
C PHE A 49 25.65 5.08 1.04
N SER A 50 26.64 5.71 1.68
CA SER A 50 28.04 5.59 1.27
C SER A 50 28.55 4.16 1.42
N SER A 51 28.32 3.52 2.58
CA SER A 51 28.78 2.14 2.83
C SER A 51 28.14 1.11 1.91
N LEU A 52 26.92 1.38 1.41
CA LEU A 52 26.22 0.53 0.47
C LEU A 52 26.52 0.87 -1.00
N GLY A 53 27.36 1.88 -1.26
CA GLY A 53 27.73 2.32 -2.62
C GLY A 53 26.64 3.08 -3.36
N LEU A 54 25.67 3.65 -2.63
CA LEU A 54 24.58 4.46 -3.20
C LEU A 54 24.99 5.92 -3.44
N LYS A 55 26.11 6.38 -2.87
CA LYS A 55 26.68 7.69 -3.19
C LYS A 55 27.42 7.64 -4.53
N THR A 56 26.73 7.98 -5.62
CA THR A 56 27.27 7.91 -6.99
C THR A 56 26.47 8.79 -7.95
N ASP A 57 27.13 9.31 -8.98
CA ASP A 57 26.54 10.07 -10.09
C ASP A 57 26.18 9.19 -11.31
N LYS A 58 26.51 7.90 -11.26
CA LYS A 58 26.21 6.92 -12.32
C LYS A 58 24.96 6.12 -11.98
N GLU A 59 23.88 6.30 -12.75
CA GLU A 59 22.62 5.57 -12.56
C GLU A 59 22.81 4.05 -12.59
N SER A 60 23.67 3.53 -13.48
CA SER A 60 23.94 2.10 -13.58
C SER A 60 24.56 1.52 -12.30
N VAL A 61 25.47 2.25 -11.66
CA VAL A 61 26.08 1.87 -10.38
C VAL A 61 25.03 1.92 -9.27
N PHE A 62 24.25 3.01 -9.21
CA PHE A 62 23.18 3.16 -8.23
C PHE A 62 22.16 2.02 -8.32
N ARG A 63 21.65 1.74 -9.53
CA ARG A 63 20.71 0.63 -9.79
C ARG A 63 21.28 -0.72 -9.36
N SER A 64 22.54 -0.99 -9.67
CA SER A 64 23.20 -2.24 -9.29
C SER A 64 23.30 -2.40 -7.76
N LYS A 65 23.78 -1.36 -7.06
CA LYS A 65 23.93 -1.37 -5.59
C LYS A 65 22.58 -1.39 -4.88
N ALA A 66 21.60 -0.60 -5.33
CA ALA A 66 20.24 -0.63 -4.83
C ALA A 66 19.58 -2.01 -5.02
N THR A 67 19.77 -2.64 -6.19
CA THR A 67 19.27 -4.00 -6.44
C THR A 67 19.87 -5.00 -5.46
N ALA A 68 21.19 -4.97 -5.25
CA ALA A 68 21.88 -5.85 -4.31
C ALA A 68 21.42 -5.65 -2.86
N PHE A 69 21.18 -4.41 -2.45
CA PHE A 69 20.56 -4.09 -1.15
C PHE A 69 19.17 -4.71 -1.02
N LEU A 70 18.29 -4.48 -1.99
CA LEU A 70 16.93 -4.98 -1.95
C LEU A 70 16.87 -6.52 -1.98
N ASP A 71 17.78 -7.18 -2.70
CA ASP A 71 17.92 -8.65 -2.67
C ASP A 71 18.35 -9.14 -1.29
N LYS A 72 19.32 -8.48 -0.66
CA LYS A 72 19.74 -8.81 0.70
C LYS A 72 18.61 -8.60 1.72
N ALA A 73 17.86 -7.51 1.60
CA ALA A 73 16.69 -7.23 2.44
C ALA A 73 15.63 -8.34 2.27
N LYS A 74 15.26 -8.67 1.03
CA LYS A 74 14.30 -9.73 0.72
C LYS A 74 14.74 -11.10 1.22
N ALA A 75 16.03 -11.43 1.14
CA ALA A 75 16.58 -12.67 1.68
C ALA A 75 16.41 -12.78 3.22
N ASN A 76 16.39 -11.63 3.90
CA ASN A 76 16.09 -11.49 5.34
C ASN A 76 14.59 -11.30 5.63
N SER A 77 13.72 -11.66 4.68
CA SER A 77 12.26 -11.56 4.79
C SER A 77 11.69 -10.15 4.93
N ILE A 78 12.47 -9.12 4.62
CA ILE A 78 11.99 -7.75 4.57
C ILE A 78 11.03 -7.58 3.38
N ASN A 79 9.91 -6.90 3.62
CA ASN A 79 8.89 -6.58 2.61
C ASN A 79 8.68 -5.08 2.41
N THR A 80 9.27 -4.22 3.25
CA THR A 80 9.13 -2.77 3.14
C THR A 80 10.46 -2.06 3.37
N VAL A 81 10.72 -0.99 2.62
CA VAL A 81 11.93 -0.16 2.77
C VAL A 81 11.51 1.24 3.20
N TYR A 82 12.14 1.75 4.26
CA TYR A 82 12.05 3.15 4.65
C TYR A 82 13.28 3.87 4.09
N PHE A 83 13.12 4.49 2.92
CA PHE A 83 14.22 5.17 2.23
C PHE A 83 14.32 6.61 2.72
N HIS A 84 15.44 7.00 3.30
CA HIS A 84 15.62 8.34 3.87
C HIS A 84 15.72 9.40 2.76
N VAL A 85 14.59 9.93 2.33
CA VAL A 85 14.55 10.87 1.20
C VAL A 85 14.87 12.30 1.59
N ARG A 86 14.64 12.69 2.85
CA ARG A 86 14.90 14.05 3.38
C ARG A 86 15.48 13.97 4.78
N ALA A 87 16.78 14.19 4.93
CA ALA A 87 17.49 14.07 6.20
C ALA A 87 17.83 15.41 6.85
N PHE A 88 18.12 16.43 6.03
CA PHE A 88 18.62 17.74 6.45
C PHE A 88 18.01 18.85 5.60
N ASP A 89 16.68 18.84 5.45
CA ASP A 89 15.97 19.76 4.57
C ASP A 89 16.49 19.72 3.11
N ASP A 90 16.91 18.51 2.71
CA ASP A 90 17.48 18.13 1.43
C ASP A 90 16.59 17.08 0.72
N ALA A 91 16.97 16.70 -0.49
CA ALA A 91 16.21 15.78 -1.34
C ALA A 91 17.06 14.66 -1.92
N ALA A 92 16.59 13.43 -1.78
CA ALA A 92 17.03 12.24 -2.52
C ALA A 92 16.18 11.97 -3.78
N TRP A 93 15.57 13.01 -4.35
CA TRP A 93 14.79 12.99 -5.59
C TRP A 93 15.10 14.25 -6.40
N LYS A 94 14.68 14.33 -7.67
CA LYS A 94 14.80 15.58 -8.44
C LYS A 94 13.77 16.60 -7.96
N SER A 95 14.23 17.49 -7.08
CA SER A 95 13.46 18.62 -6.56
C SER A 95 13.92 19.94 -7.17
N GLU A 96 12.97 20.80 -7.53
CA GLU A 96 13.22 22.22 -7.86
C GLU A 96 13.24 23.11 -6.60
N THR A 97 12.81 22.59 -5.45
CA THR A 97 12.69 23.34 -4.19
C THR A 97 13.86 23.07 -3.23
N PHE A 98 14.30 21.82 -3.15
CA PHE A 98 15.26 21.35 -2.15
C PHE A 98 16.62 21.06 -2.81
N LYS A 99 17.69 21.24 -2.02
CA LYS A 99 19.05 20.87 -2.44
C LYS A 99 19.20 19.36 -2.48
N ALA A 100 20.06 18.84 -3.37
CA ALA A 100 20.36 17.42 -3.37
C ALA A 100 21.01 16.98 -2.06
N SER A 101 20.70 15.75 -1.64
CA SER A 101 21.34 15.18 -0.47
C SER A 101 22.83 14.94 -0.72
N GLN A 102 23.66 15.54 0.13
CA GLN A 102 25.13 15.38 0.14
C GLN A 102 25.58 13.94 0.40
N TYR A 103 24.66 13.08 0.85
CA TYR A 103 24.91 11.66 1.11
C TYR A 103 24.73 10.79 -0.13
N LEU A 104 24.15 11.32 -1.22
CA LEU A 104 23.97 10.63 -2.50
C LEU A 104 24.84 11.21 -3.62
N THR A 105 25.18 12.49 -3.55
CA THR A 105 26.03 13.14 -4.56
C THR A 105 27.03 14.09 -3.89
N SER A 106 28.18 14.26 -4.54
CA SER A 106 29.15 15.31 -4.18
C SER A 106 28.96 16.58 -5.01
N LYS A 107 28.09 16.57 -6.03
CA LYS A 107 27.82 17.73 -6.88
C LYS A 107 27.06 18.79 -6.08
N LYS A 108 27.63 20.01 -6.04
CA LYS A 108 27.00 21.18 -5.43
C LYS A 108 26.17 21.90 -6.49
N ALA A 109 24.88 22.07 -6.24
CA ALA A 109 23.98 22.87 -7.07
C ALA A 109 22.94 23.59 -6.19
N VAL A 110 22.13 24.47 -6.78
CA VAL A 110 21.09 25.20 -6.05
C VAL A 110 19.92 24.28 -5.75
N THR A 111 19.54 23.42 -6.71
CA THR A 111 18.44 22.45 -6.56
C THR A 111 18.92 21.02 -6.76
N ALA A 112 18.12 20.06 -6.29
CA ALA A 112 18.40 18.65 -6.50
C ALA A 112 18.21 18.23 -7.97
N ALA A 113 17.27 18.87 -8.68
CA ALA A 113 17.07 18.65 -10.11
C ALA A 113 18.33 18.96 -10.94
N GLU A 114 19.06 20.03 -10.60
CA GLU A 114 20.34 20.41 -11.23
C GLU A 114 21.50 19.49 -10.85
N ALA A 115 21.54 19.05 -9.59
CA ALA A 115 22.62 18.22 -9.06
C ALA A 115 22.57 16.77 -9.55
N TYR A 116 21.37 16.22 -9.78
CA TYR A 116 21.19 14.82 -10.09
C TYR A 116 21.18 14.54 -11.61
N THR A 117 22.09 13.69 -12.06
CA THR A 117 22.11 13.15 -13.44
C THR A 117 20.98 12.15 -13.68
N PHE A 118 20.53 11.44 -12.64
CA PHE A 118 19.38 10.53 -12.62
C PHE A 118 18.58 10.71 -11.33
N ASP A 119 17.33 10.27 -11.26
CA ASP A 119 16.48 10.45 -10.06
C ASP A 119 16.60 9.25 -9.08
N PRO A 120 17.20 9.41 -7.88
CA PRO A 120 17.42 8.28 -6.97
C PRO A 120 16.12 7.69 -6.39
N LEU A 121 15.15 8.54 -6.04
CA LEU A 121 13.85 8.09 -5.50
C LEU A 121 13.07 7.30 -6.55
N LYS A 122 13.02 7.79 -7.80
CA LYS A 122 12.38 7.07 -8.90
C LYS A 122 12.95 5.66 -9.05
N VAL A 123 14.29 5.54 -9.06
CA VAL A 123 14.96 4.23 -9.15
C VAL A 123 14.61 3.33 -7.97
N MET A 124 14.61 3.86 -6.75
CA MET A 124 14.31 3.08 -5.55
C MET A 124 12.87 2.56 -5.54
N VAL A 125 11.89 3.37 -5.96
CA VAL A 125 10.49 2.94 -6.08
C VAL A 125 10.37 1.83 -7.12
N GLU A 126 10.89 2.05 -8.34
CA GLU A 126 10.85 1.08 -9.44
C GLU A 126 11.41 -0.29 -9.01
N LEU A 127 12.59 -0.31 -8.37
CA LEU A 127 13.26 -1.54 -7.98
C LEU A 127 12.56 -2.23 -6.80
N SER A 128 12.05 -1.47 -5.83
CA SER A 128 11.32 -2.03 -4.68
C SER A 128 10.03 -2.71 -5.14
N HIS A 129 9.23 -2.01 -5.95
CA HIS A 129 7.97 -2.53 -6.50
C HIS A 129 8.20 -3.75 -7.41
N LYS A 130 9.24 -3.72 -8.27
CA LYS A 130 9.63 -4.90 -9.09
C LYS A 130 9.95 -6.13 -8.24
N LYS A 131 10.40 -5.95 -7.01
CA LYS A 131 10.68 -7.04 -6.06
C LYS A 131 9.47 -7.36 -5.16
N GLY A 132 8.32 -6.71 -5.34
CA GLY A 132 7.12 -6.89 -4.53
C GLY A 132 7.31 -6.38 -3.10
N MET A 133 8.10 -5.32 -2.93
CA MET A 133 8.34 -4.65 -1.67
C MET A 133 7.72 -3.26 -1.69
N GLU A 134 7.16 -2.83 -0.57
CA GLU A 134 6.70 -1.44 -0.40
C GLU A 134 7.90 -0.51 -0.16
N LEU A 135 7.77 0.76 -0.54
CA LEU A 135 8.70 1.83 -0.22
C LEU A 135 7.96 2.97 0.46
N HIS A 136 8.32 3.25 1.70
CA HIS A 136 7.89 4.49 2.37
C HIS A 136 9.02 5.50 2.28
N ALA A 137 8.68 6.72 1.90
CA ALA A 137 9.61 7.83 1.93
C ALA A 137 9.79 8.30 3.37
N TRP A 138 10.98 8.03 3.92
CA TRP A 138 11.37 8.48 5.25
C TRP A 138 11.90 9.91 5.20
N MET A 139 11.34 10.77 6.04
CA MET A 139 11.71 12.17 6.14
C MET A 139 11.90 12.55 7.60
N ASN A 140 13.01 13.21 7.91
CA ASN A 140 13.07 14.05 9.09
C ASN A 140 12.23 15.31 8.82
N PRO A 141 11.24 15.68 9.65
CA PRO A 141 10.37 16.82 9.37
C PRO A 141 11.08 18.17 9.55
N TYR A 142 11.90 18.32 10.60
CA TYR A 142 12.37 19.65 11.01
C TYR A 142 13.85 19.90 10.81
N ARG A 143 14.69 18.87 10.77
CA ARG A 143 16.15 19.05 10.73
C ARG A 143 16.59 19.73 9.42
N MET A 144 17.38 20.80 9.57
CA MET A 144 18.05 21.49 8.45
C MET A 144 19.56 21.25 8.48
N THR A 145 20.16 21.28 9.66
CA THR A 145 21.54 20.86 9.92
C THR A 145 21.59 20.12 11.26
N LEU A 146 22.76 19.68 11.71
CA LEU A 146 22.89 19.07 13.05
C LEU A 146 22.44 20.01 14.18
N ASP A 147 22.55 21.33 13.99
CA ASP A 147 22.26 22.34 15.01
C ASP A 147 21.07 23.25 14.71
N ASN A 148 20.56 23.23 13.47
CA ASN A 148 19.45 24.08 13.03
C ASN A 148 18.24 23.25 12.61
N TYR A 149 17.09 23.64 13.13
CA TYR A 149 15.80 22.97 12.93
C TYR A 149 14.75 24.00 12.51
N LEU A 150 13.82 23.58 11.67
CA LEU A 150 12.58 24.31 11.40
C LEU A 150 11.77 24.37 12.70
N ASP A 151 11.25 25.54 13.05
CA ASP A 151 10.44 25.74 14.25
C ASP A 151 9.01 25.22 14.02
N PRO A 152 8.56 24.19 14.77
CA PRO A 152 7.20 23.68 14.66
C PRO A 152 6.09 24.69 14.97
N ALA A 153 6.41 25.83 15.62
CA ALA A 153 5.44 26.87 15.95
C ALA A 153 4.94 27.67 14.73
N TYR A 154 5.67 27.65 13.62
CA TYR A 154 5.42 28.52 12.48
C TYR A 154 4.83 27.76 11.29
N GLU A 155 3.81 28.36 10.65
CA GLU A 155 3.15 27.77 9.49
C GLU A 155 4.10 27.55 8.31
N SER A 156 5.09 28.44 8.11
CA SER A 156 6.06 28.31 7.03
C SER A 156 6.92 27.05 7.15
N SER A 157 7.15 26.55 8.37
CA SER A 157 7.80 25.25 8.60
C SER A 157 6.91 24.10 8.14
N ILE A 158 5.61 24.16 8.44
CA ILE A 158 4.63 23.14 8.06
C ILE A 158 4.44 23.11 6.54
N GLU A 159 4.34 24.27 5.89
CA GLU A 159 4.24 24.37 4.44
C GLU A 159 5.49 23.83 3.74
N ARG A 160 6.69 24.10 4.28
CA ARG A 160 7.93 23.53 3.74
C ARG A 160 7.94 22.00 3.80
N ILE A 161 7.44 21.41 4.89
CA ILE A 161 7.28 19.94 5.02
C ILE A 161 6.26 19.42 4.00
N LYS A 162 5.10 20.08 3.88
CA LYS A 162 4.04 19.71 2.93
C LYS A 162 4.50 19.81 1.48
N THR A 163 5.34 20.77 1.12
CA THR A 163 5.94 20.86 -0.21
C THR A 163 6.78 19.62 -0.51
N ALA A 164 7.65 19.20 0.41
CA ALA A 164 8.44 17.99 0.25
C ALA A 164 7.56 16.74 0.08
N ILE A 165 6.49 16.62 0.87
CA ILE A 165 5.52 15.52 0.75
C ILE A 165 4.83 15.53 -0.61
N LYS A 166 4.34 16.69 -1.09
CA LYS A 166 3.68 16.81 -2.39
C LYS A 166 4.60 16.37 -3.53
N GLU A 167 5.86 16.77 -3.52
CA GLU A 167 6.84 16.33 -4.51
C GLU A 167 7.09 14.82 -4.45
N VAL A 168 7.34 14.27 -3.26
CA VAL A 168 7.64 12.84 -3.06
C VAL A 168 6.44 11.93 -3.39
N MET A 169 5.22 12.35 -3.06
CA MET A 169 4.01 11.59 -3.34
C MET A 169 3.72 11.43 -4.85
N ALA A 170 4.33 12.25 -5.70
CA ALA A 170 4.26 12.08 -7.16
C ALA A 170 4.99 10.81 -7.66
N TYR A 171 5.88 10.21 -6.85
CA TYR A 171 6.70 9.06 -7.21
C TYR A 171 6.06 7.70 -6.95
N ASN A 172 4.76 7.65 -6.63
CA ASN A 172 4.06 6.41 -6.27
C ASN A 172 4.71 5.67 -5.09
N VAL A 173 5.11 6.39 -4.04
CA VAL A 173 5.53 5.79 -2.77
C VAL A 173 4.31 5.17 -2.06
N ASP A 174 4.53 4.12 -1.27
CA ASP A 174 3.45 3.43 -0.55
C ASP A 174 3.11 4.13 0.77
N GLY A 175 3.99 5.00 1.26
CA GLY A 175 3.73 5.82 2.42
C GLY A 175 4.77 6.89 2.69
N ILE A 176 4.45 7.76 3.64
CA ILE A 176 5.35 8.73 4.26
C ILE A 176 5.65 8.25 5.68
N HIS A 177 6.93 8.30 6.06
CA HIS A 177 7.41 7.88 7.36
C HIS A 177 8.23 9.00 8.01
N PHE A 178 7.86 9.43 9.22
CA PHE A 178 8.71 10.29 10.05
C PHE A 178 9.39 9.49 11.15
N ASP A 179 10.59 9.89 11.53
CA ASP A 179 11.33 9.34 12.68
C ASP A 179 11.07 10.18 13.95
N ASP A 180 11.99 10.13 14.92
CA ASP A 180 11.80 10.60 16.29
C ASP A 180 12.28 12.03 16.57
N TYR A 181 12.73 12.77 15.54
CA TYR A 181 13.29 14.11 15.73
C TYR A 181 12.22 15.22 15.64
N PHE A 182 11.76 15.66 16.80
CA PHE A 182 10.80 16.76 16.97
C PHE A 182 11.45 17.94 17.72
N TYR A 183 11.02 18.27 18.94
CA TYR A 183 11.72 19.25 19.76
C TYR A 183 12.94 18.63 20.49
N HIS A 184 14.09 19.27 20.38
CA HIS A 184 15.33 18.95 21.07
C HIS A 184 15.73 20.11 21.99
N ALA A 185 16.14 19.77 23.20
CA ALA A 185 16.82 20.72 24.06
C ALA A 185 18.13 21.15 23.38
N LYS A 186 18.46 22.44 23.47
CA LYS A 186 19.76 22.99 23.03
C LYS A 186 19.98 23.06 21.50
N LYS A 187 18.92 22.98 20.69
CA LYS A 187 19.00 23.20 19.23
C LYS A 187 18.44 24.56 18.82
N LYS A 188 18.95 25.11 17.72
CA LYS A 188 18.50 26.40 17.19
C LYS A 188 17.28 26.19 16.31
N TYR A 189 16.22 26.95 16.56
CA TYR A 189 14.99 26.89 15.76
C TYR A 189 14.86 28.10 14.84
N ARG A 190 14.42 27.83 13.61
CA ARG A 190 14.37 28.81 12.53
C ARG A 190 13.10 28.65 11.72
N TYR A 191 12.64 29.72 11.09
CA TYR A 191 11.48 29.71 10.22
C TYR A 191 11.65 30.70 9.07
N LEU A 192 10.88 30.53 7.99
CA LEU A 192 10.84 31.51 6.91
C LEU A 192 9.82 32.59 7.29
N ASN A 193 10.26 33.85 7.29
CA ASN A 193 9.35 34.98 7.48
C ASN A 193 8.56 35.28 6.19
N SER A 194 7.71 36.31 6.22
CA SER A 194 6.88 36.74 5.08
C SER A 194 7.66 37.04 3.80
N ASN A 195 8.94 37.41 3.93
CA ASN A 195 9.80 37.77 2.80
C ASN A 195 10.65 36.59 2.33
N GLY A 196 10.39 35.37 2.82
CA GLY A 196 11.15 34.17 2.47
C GLY A 196 12.54 34.10 3.12
N LYS A 197 12.87 34.99 4.08
CA LYS A 197 14.16 34.98 4.78
C LYS A 197 14.12 34.04 5.99
N LEU A 198 15.17 33.25 6.15
CA LEU A 198 15.32 32.33 7.28
C LEU A 198 15.74 33.07 8.57
N VAL A 199 14.82 33.20 9.51
CA VAL A 199 14.99 33.90 10.80
C VAL A 199 15.13 32.88 11.94
N THR A 200 15.88 33.23 12.99
CA THR A 200 16.01 32.40 14.21
C THR A 200 14.95 32.80 15.23
N SER A 201 14.10 31.85 15.63
CA SER A 201 13.07 32.04 16.65
C SER A 201 13.52 31.61 18.04
N ILE A 202 14.39 30.60 18.14
CA ILE A 202 14.92 30.10 19.42
C ILE A 202 16.43 29.89 19.30
N ASP A 203 17.19 30.47 20.22
CA ASP A 203 18.63 30.28 20.38
C ASP A 203 19.01 30.23 21.86
N PHE A 204 19.23 29.01 22.36
CA PHE A 204 19.63 28.76 23.75
C PHE A 204 20.97 29.39 24.14
N SER A 205 21.80 29.81 23.18
CA SER A 205 23.07 30.50 23.47
C SER A 205 22.89 31.99 23.76
N GLY A 206 21.71 32.56 23.51
CA GLY A 206 21.44 34.00 23.64
C GLY A 206 22.10 34.88 22.58
N LYS A 207 22.82 34.30 21.61
CA LYS A 207 23.56 35.07 20.60
C LYS A 207 22.67 35.67 19.50
N ALA A 208 21.55 35.03 19.16
CA ALA A 208 20.64 35.54 18.14
C ALA A 208 19.70 36.62 18.71
N LYS A 209 19.80 37.85 18.19
CA LYS A 209 18.95 38.98 18.58
C LYS A 209 17.47 38.68 18.32
N GLY A 210 16.63 38.88 19.33
CA GLY A 210 15.18 38.69 19.26
C GLY A 210 14.70 37.24 19.31
N ALA A 211 15.61 36.27 19.44
CA ALA A 211 15.25 34.86 19.60
C ALA A 211 14.97 34.54 21.07
N ALA A 212 14.00 33.64 21.33
CA ALA A 212 13.78 33.10 22.65
C ALA A 212 15.01 32.28 23.11
N THR A 213 15.34 32.38 24.39
CA THR A 213 16.49 31.67 25.00
C THR A 213 16.07 30.42 25.78
N SER A 214 14.77 30.14 25.83
CA SER A 214 14.19 28.99 26.50
C SER A 214 13.29 28.16 25.57
N ALA A 215 13.10 26.89 25.92
CA ALA A 215 12.23 26.01 25.16
C ALA A 215 10.75 26.30 25.49
N PRO A 216 9.82 26.11 24.53
CA PRO A 216 8.39 26.20 24.83
C PRO A 216 7.98 25.15 25.88
N SER A 217 6.88 25.42 26.58
CA SER A 217 6.28 24.46 27.53
C SER A 217 5.94 23.13 26.82
N ALA A 218 5.90 22.02 27.57
CA ALA A 218 5.54 20.73 27.00
C ALA A 218 4.14 20.74 26.33
N LYS A 219 3.18 21.50 26.91
CA LYS A 219 1.84 21.72 26.32
C LYS A 219 1.93 22.43 24.97
N THR A 220 2.72 23.50 24.88
CA THR A 220 2.93 24.27 23.64
C THR A 220 3.63 23.43 22.58
N LYS A 221 4.67 22.68 22.95
CA LYS A 221 5.37 21.76 22.04
C LYS A 221 4.39 20.77 21.40
N ARG A 222 3.58 20.10 22.21
CA ARG A 222 2.57 19.14 21.73
C ARG A 222 1.54 19.82 20.82
N ALA A 223 1.02 20.99 21.18
CA ALA A 223 0.08 21.72 20.32
C ALA A 223 0.66 22.03 18.92
N ASN A 224 1.91 22.49 18.86
CA ASN A 224 2.61 22.81 17.61
C ASN A 224 2.84 21.55 16.75
N VAL A 225 3.34 20.48 17.36
CA VAL A 225 3.58 19.22 16.63
C VAL A 225 2.26 18.58 16.20
N ASN A 226 1.22 18.58 17.03
CA ASN A 226 -0.11 18.06 16.69
C ASN A 226 -0.68 18.77 15.45
N LYS A 227 -0.53 20.11 15.38
CA LYS A 227 -0.95 20.89 14.22
C LYS A 227 -0.22 20.43 12.96
N MET A 228 1.11 20.25 13.04
CA MET A 228 1.90 19.74 11.91
C MET A 228 1.46 18.34 11.49
N VAL A 229 1.39 17.39 12.42
CA VAL A 229 1.05 15.98 12.14
C VAL A 229 -0.33 15.87 11.50
N LYS A 230 -1.34 16.59 12.03
CA LYS A 230 -2.69 16.59 11.46
C LYS A 230 -2.73 17.14 10.04
N GLN A 231 -2.04 18.26 9.78
CA GLN A 231 -1.97 18.83 8.43
C GLN A 231 -1.22 17.92 7.44
N VAL A 232 -0.14 17.27 7.89
CA VAL A 232 0.60 16.29 7.09
C VAL A 232 -0.28 15.09 6.77
N TYR A 233 -0.96 14.52 7.76
CA TYR A 233 -1.90 13.41 7.55
C TYR A 233 -2.95 13.78 6.50
N SER A 234 -3.65 14.91 6.67
CA SER A 234 -4.64 15.38 5.70
C SER A 234 -4.05 15.58 4.31
N THR A 235 -2.82 16.11 4.20
CA THR A 235 -2.13 16.29 2.92
C THR A 235 -1.87 14.94 2.25
N VAL A 236 -1.27 13.98 2.97
CA VAL A 236 -1.00 12.63 2.44
C VAL A 236 -2.29 11.98 1.95
N LYS A 237 -3.35 12.01 2.76
CA LYS A 237 -4.64 11.39 2.39
C LYS A 237 -5.34 12.06 1.22
N SER A 238 -5.16 13.37 1.05
CA SER A 238 -5.70 14.12 -0.09
C SER A 238 -4.99 13.78 -1.41
N LEU A 239 -3.69 13.47 -1.35
CA LEU A 239 -2.89 13.11 -2.51
C LEU A 239 -3.11 11.64 -2.89
N ASP A 240 -3.12 10.76 -1.89
CA ASP A 240 -3.42 9.36 -2.04
C ASP A 240 -4.00 8.78 -0.74
N SER A 241 -5.32 8.56 -0.75
CA SER A 241 -6.05 7.95 0.38
C SER A 241 -5.54 6.55 0.79
N THR A 242 -4.80 5.87 -0.09
CA THR A 242 -4.27 4.52 0.15
C THR A 242 -2.84 4.51 0.67
N ALA A 243 -2.08 5.60 0.51
CA ALA A 243 -0.73 5.70 1.04
C ALA A 243 -0.74 5.82 2.56
N GLN A 244 0.17 5.14 3.24
CA GLN A 244 0.26 5.21 4.71
C GLN A 244 1.01 6.47 5.16
N PHE A 245 0.63 7.05 6.29
CA PHE A 245 1.43 8.00 7.04
C PHE A 245 1.68 7.44 8.44
N GLY A 246 2.94 7.30 8.82
CA GLY A 246 3.29 6.83 10.15
C GLY A 246 4.51 7.53 10.71
N ILE A 247 4.65 7.41 12.03
CA ILE A 247 5.69 8.06 12.80
C ILE A 247 6.37 7.00 13.68
N SER A 248 7.69 7.01 13.70
CA SER A 248 8.52 6.19 14.58
C SER A 248 9.11 7.02 15.72
N PRO A 249 8.39 7.18 16.84
CA PRO A 249 8.87 7.95 17.98
C PRO A 249 9.86 7.15 18.84
N ALA A 250 10.51 7.83 19.78
CA ALA A 250 11.35 7.16 20.77
C ALA A 250 10.57 6.10 21.57
N GLY A 251 11.18 4.95 21.91
CA GLY A 251 10.48 3.90 22.63
C GLY A 251 10.05 4.26 24.07
N ASN A 252 10.58 5.34 24.65
CA ASN A 252 10.14 5.86 25.95
C ASN A 252 9.05 6.94 25.75
N ILE A 253 7.83 6.65 26.22
CA ILE A 253 6.66 7.55 26.09
C ILE A 253 6.89 8.89 26.82
N GLY A 254 7.60 8.90 27.95
CA GLY A 254 7.95 10.14 28.66
C GLY A 254 8.83 11.05 27.81
N ASN A 255 9.83 10.49 27.13
CA ASN A 255 10.67 11.24 26.19
C ASN A 255 9.86 11.81 25.02
N CYS A 256 8.89 11.04 24.51
CA CYS A 256 7.97 11.50 23.48
C CYS A 256 7.20 12.75 23.95
N ARG A 257 6.52 12.66 25.09
CA ARG A 257 5.72 13.76 25.66
C ARG A 257 6.55 15.03 25.90
N ASN A 258 7.81 14.89 26.29
CA ASN A 258 8.75 15.99 26.52
C ASN A 258 9.25 16.66 25.23
N ALA A 259 9.34 15.89 24.13
CA ALA A 259 9.75 16.35 22.81
C ALA A 259 8.59 16.91 21.97
N GLY A 260 7.39 17.02 22.53
CA GLY A 260 6.19 17.46 21.80
C GLY A 260 5.50 16.35 21.01
N VAL A 261 5.92 15.10 21.17
CA VAL A 261 5.34 13.94 20.50
C VAL A 261 4.17 13.43 21.34
N ASP A 262 2.96 13.86 20.97
CA ASP A 262 1.71 13.61 21.70
C ASP A 262 1.08 12.26 21.31
N VAL A 263 1.80 11.18 21.58
CA VAL A 263 1.36 9.82 21.23
C VAL A 263 0.06 9.41 21.92
N ASP A 264 -0.25 9.99 23.09
CA ASP A 264 -1.54 9.85 23.75
C ASP A 264 -2.69 10.28 22.82
N LYS A 265 -2.52 11.44 22.16
CA LYS A 265 -3.51 11.97 21.22
C LYS A 265 -3.53 11.20 19.90
N TRP A 266 -2.37 10.93 19.32
CA TRP A 266 -2.29 10.30 18.00
C TRP A 266 -2.78 8.84 17.98
N MET A 267 -2.79 8.17 19.14
CA MET A 267 -3.27 6.80 19.31
C MET A 267 -4.67 6.71 19.96
N SER A 268 -5.33 7.85 20.18
CA SER A 268 -6.72 7.92 20.68
C SER A 268 -7.68 8.63 19.71
N GLU A 269 -7.16 9.40 18.76
CA GLU A 269 -7.94 10.14 17.77
C GLU A 269 -7.57 9.76 16.33
N ASP A 270 -8.56 9.72 15.43
CA ASP A 270 -8.33 9.63 13.99
C ASP A 270 -7.70 10.93 13.44
N GLY A 271 -7.06 10.82 12.27
CA GLY A 271 -6.61 11.99 11.52
C GLY A 271 -5.18 12.46 11.81
N TYR A 272 -4.38 11.66 12.54
CA TYR A 272 -2.97 11.96 12.83
C TYR A 272 -2.01 10.98 12.15
N VAL A 273 -2.26 9.68 12.25
CA VAL A 273 -1.37 8.63 11.73
C VAL A 273 -2.19 7.38 11.35
N ASP A 274 -1.73 6.60 10.40
CA ASP A 274 -2.25 5.25 10.15
C ASP A 274 -1.51 4.20 10.99
N TYR A 275 -0.25 4.47 11.36
CA TYR A 275 0.56 3.62 12.22
C TYR A 275 1.53 4.40 13.11
N ILE A 276 1.86 3.80 14.25
CA ILE A 276 2.92 4.23 15.16
C ILE A 276 3.97 3.12 15.26
N GLU A 277 5.24 3.50 15.32
CA GLU A 277 6.36 2.56 15.37
C GLU A 277 7.42 2.94 16.42
N PRO A 278 7.16 2.74 17.73
CA PRO A 278 8.13 3.08 18.75
C PRO A 278 9.46 2.35 18.57
N GLN A 279 10.54 3.09 18.76
CA GLN A 279 11.92 2.60 18.70
C GLN A 279 12.29 1.89 20.01
N ILE A 280 11.94 0.61 20.16
CA ILE A 280 12.24 -0.19 21.37
C ILE A 280 13.58 -0.93 21.16
N TYR A 281 14.67 -0.19 21.34
CA TYR A 281 16.03 -0.63 21.02
C TYR A 281 16.79 -1.32 22.18
N TRP A 282 16.04 -1.89 23.11
CA TRP A 282 16.58 -2.55 24.30
C TRP A 282 16.24 -4.03 24.27
N THR A 283 17.08 -4.86 24.91
CA THR A 283 16.71 -6.25 25.21
C THR A 283 15.91 -6.36 26.50
N ASP A 284 15.51 -7.58 26.83
CA ASP A 284 14.94 -7.94 28.14
C ASP A 284 16.00 -8.28 29.20
N GLN A 285 17.25 -7.93 28.92
CA GLN A 285 18.38 -8.08 29.82
C GLN A 285 19.06 -6.72 29.97
N TRP A 286 18.25 -5.67 30.12
CA TRP A 286 18.70 -4.30 30.25
C TRP A 286 19.14 -3.97 31.68
N GLY A 287 19.99 -2.95 31.80
CA GLY A 287 20.63 -2.47 33.01
C GLY A 287 21.89 -3.27 33.34
N LYS A 288 22.73 -2.72 34.24
CA LYS A 288 24.00 -3.36 34.66
C LYS A 288 23.80 -4.79 35.17
N SER A 289 22.69 -5.07 35.86
CA SER A 289 22.36 -6.41 36.35
C SER A 289 21.87 -7.36 35.26
N GLY A 290 21.40 -6.84 34.12
CA GLY A 290 20.79 -7.59 33.05
C GLY A 290 19.50 -8.30 33.43
N LYS A 291 18.78 -7.80 34.44
CA LYS A 291 17.53 -8.38 34.96
C LYS A 291 16.26 -7.63 34.51
N THR A 292 16.40 -6.48 33.84
CA THR A 292 15.25 -5.64 33.48
C THR A 292 14.67 -6.06 32.13
N THR A 293 13.37 -6.37 32.11
CA THR A 293 12.60 -6.73 30.90
C THR A 293 12.23 -5.51 30.06
N MET A 294 13.20 -4.61 29.81
CA MET A 294 12.96 -3.28 29.23
C MET A 294 12.25 -3.33 27.88
N PHE A 295 12.49 -4.34 27.05
CA PHE A 295 11.74 -4.49 25.80
C PHE A 295 10.26 -4.75 26.06
N THR A 296 9.96 -5.74 26.91
CA THR A 296 8.60 -6.13 27.25
C THR A 296 7.85 -5.00 27.95
N ASP A 297 8.47 -4.36 28.94
CA ASP A 297 7.86 -3.28 29.72
C ASP A 297 7.46 -2.10 28.81
N ARG A 298 8.30 -1.77 27.81
CA ARG A 298 7.99 -0.72 26.83
C ARG A 298 6.90 -1.19 25.88
N LEU A 299 6.97 -2.42 25.38
CA LEU A 299 5.95 -2.97 24.49
C LEU A 299 4.56 -2.93 25.13
N GLU A 300 4.44 -3.36 26.38
CA GLU A 300 3.20 -3.30 27.17
C GLU A 300 2.69 -1.88 27.32
N ALA A 301 3.56 -0.95 27.71
CA ALA A 301 3.18 0.46 27.85
C ALA A 301 2.62 1.06 26.54
N TRP A 302 3.18 0.69 25.38
CA TRP A 302 2.67 1.14 24.08
C TRP A 302 1.36 0.46 23.69
N LYS A 303 1.16 -0.82 24.06
CA LYS A 303 -0.12 -1.52 23.84
C LYS A 303 -1.23 -0.95 24.70
N ASP A 304 -0.94 -0.62 25.95
CA ASP A 304 -1.92 -0.05 26.87
C ASP A 304 -2.33 1.38 26.47
N LEU A 305 -1.45 2.10 25.79
CA LEU A 305 -1.71 3.46 25.30
C LEU A 305 -2.72 3.47 24.14
N ASP A 306 -2.76 2.44 23.30
CA ASP A 306 -3.61 2.38 22.12
C ASP A 306 -5.10 2.30 22.50
N LYS A 307 -5.85 3.37 22.22
CA LYS A 307 -7.31 3.44 22.48
C LYS A 307 -8.14 3.40 21.20
N ASN A 308 -7.53 3.54 20.04
CA ASN A 308 -8.22 3.62 18.75
C ASN A 308 -7.96 2.40 17.84
N GLY A 309 -7.18 1.42 18.30
CA GLY A 309 -6.76 0.29 17.48
C GLY A 309 -5.76 0.71 16.39
N THR A 310 -4.95 1.73 16.68
CA THR A 310 -3.90 2.23 15.79
C THR A 310 -2.93 1.10 15.45
N THR A 311 -2.52 1.00 14.18
CA THR A 311 -1.55 -0.03 13.78
C THR A 311 -0.24 0.21 14.51
N LEU A 312 0.25 -0.80 15.25
CA LEU A 312 1.47 -0.72 16.04
C LEU A 312 2.54 -1.63 15.44
N TYR A 313 3.57 -1.01 14.86
CA TYR A 313 4.83 -1.65 14.51
C TYR A 313 5.87 -1.36 15.59
N ILE A 314 7.01 -2.06 15.60
CA ILE A 314 8.07 -1.79 16.59
C ILE A 314 9.43 -1.69 15.89
N GLY A 315 10.18 -0.63 16.17
CA GLY A 315 11.57 -0.51 15.75
C GLY A 315 12.49 -1.40 16.58
N LEU A 316 13.30 -2.23 15.94
CA LEU A 316 14.25 -3.16 16.55
C LEU A 316 15.69 -2.81 16.18
N ALA A 317 16.59 -2.97 17.15
CA ALA A 317 17.98 -2.52 17.05
C ALA A 317 18.94 -3.57 16.45
N SER A 318 18.85 -3.84 15.14
CA SER A 318 19.84 -4.70 14.48
C SER A 318 21.27 -4.16 14.58
N TYR A 319 21.46 -2.85 14.77
CA TYR A 319 22.78 -2.26 14.98
C TYR A 319 23.45 -2.68 16.31
N ARG A 320 22.68 -3.14 17.31
CA ARG A 320 23.23 -3.59 18.60
C ARG A 320 23.56 -5.08 18.65
N THR A 321 23.06 -5.89 17.72
CA THR A 321 23.20 -7.36 17.80
C THR A 321 24.66 -7.82 17.87
N GLY A 322 24.97 -8.75 18.77
CA GLY A 322 26.33 -9.28 18.95
C GLY A 322 27.29 -8.33 19.65
N GLY A 323 26.87 -7.10 19.96
CA GLY A 323 27.69 -6.13 20.70
C GLY A 323 27.70 -6.38 22.20
N LYS A 324 28.78 -5.96 22.86
CA LYS A 324 28.92 -5.97 24.33
C LYS A 324 28.62 -4.58 24.87
N TYR A 325 27.52 -4.44 25.58
CA TYR A 325 27.10 -3.17 26.17
C TYR A 325 26.90 -3.30 27.67
N SER A 326 27.45 -2.36 28.44
CA SER A 326 27.35 -2.37 29.91
C SER A 326 25.93 -2.02 30.40
N ASP A 327 25.18 -1.25 29.62
CA ASP A 327 23.79 -0.89 29.88
C ASP A 327 22.79 -1.95 29.39
N ASP A 328 23.19 -2.82 28.46
CA ASP A 328 22.30 -3.82 27.85
C ASP A 328 23.09 -5.08 27.44
N PRO A 329 23.52 -5.90 28.41
CA PRO A 329 24.35 -7.07 28.15
C PRO A 329 23.65 -8.16 27.32
N GLY A 330 22.32 -8.10 27.14
CA GLY A 330 21.56 -9.10 26.39
C GLY A 330 21.99 -9.28 24.95
N TRP A 331 22.43 -8.21 24.30
CA TRP A 331 22.90 -8.23 22.91
C TRP A 331 24.13 -9.10 22.69
N GLY A 332 24.97 -9.27 23.72
CA GLY A 332 26.16 -10.13 23.67
C GLY A 332 25.94 -11.52 24.28
N LYS A 333 24.89 -11.69 25.11
CA LYS A 333 24.59 -12.94 25.83
C LYS A 333 23.85 -13.98 24.98
N LYS A 334 23.02 -13.54 24.03
CA LYS A 334 22.25 -14.45 23.17
C LYS A 334 22.19 -13.93 21.74
N SER A 335 21.88 -14.84 20.82
CA SER A 335 21.70 -14.54 19.38
C SER A 335 20.26 -14.72 18.92
N THR A 336 19.32 -14.73 19.87
CA THR A 336 17.87 -14.86 19.61
C THR A 336 17.09 -13.62 20.02
N ASN A 337 17.73 -12.51 20.43
CA ASN A 337 17.03 -11.31 20.91
C ASN A 337 15.97 -10.84 19.91
N LEU A 338 16.32 -10.65 18.64
CA LEU A 338 15.37 -10.16 17.62
C LEU A 338 14.25 -11.18 17.36
N ALA A 339 14.59 -12.46 17.39
CA ALA A 339 13.63 -13.56 17.26
C ALA A 339 12.63 -13.56 18.44
N ASP A 340 13.11 -13.51 19.68
CA ASP A 340 12.28 -13.50 20.88
C ASP A 340 11.39 -12.25 20.92
N GLN A 341 11.92 -11.09 20.52
CA GLN A 341 11.18 -9.85 20.35
C GLN A 341 10.05 -10.00 19.33
N LEU A 342 10.33 -10.55 18.14
CA LEU A 342 9.29 -10.83 17.14
C LEU A 342 8.21 -11.77 17.71
N ASN A 343 8.59 -12.80 18.46
CA ASN A 343 7.62 -13.69 19.10
C ASN A 343 6.70 -12.92 20.06
N LYS A 344 7.24 -12.00 20.86
CA LYS A 344 6.44 -11.15 21.75
C LYS A 344 5.52 -10.22 20.97
N LEU A 345 6.02 -9.51 19.97
CA LEU A 345 5.18 -8.65 19.10
C LEU A 345 3.94 -9.41 18.63
N ARG A 346 4.12 -10.66 18.20
CA ARG A 346 3.03 -11.54 17.76
C ARG A 346 2.09 -11.93 18.90
N THR A 347 2.60 -12.23 20.08
CA THR A 347 1.79 -12.51 21.28
C THR A 347 0.93 -11.31 21.67
N TYR A 348 1.48 -10.10 21.64
CA TYR A 348 0.77 -8.85 21.93
C TYR A 348 -0.05 -8.31 20.74
N GLY A 349 -0.09 -9.04 19.62
CA GLY A 349 -0.87 -8.66 18.44
C GLY A 349 -0.39 -7.41 17.71
N CYS A 350 0.89 -7.04 17.84
CA CYS A 350 1.53 -6.03 17.01
C CYS A 350 1.59 -6.48 15.55
N GLN A 351 1.51 -5.52 14.63
CA GLN A 351 1.32 -5.78 13.21
C GLN A 351 2.64 -5.88 12.44
N GLY A 352 3.80 -5.75 13.11
CA GLY A 352 5.10 -5.91 12.48
C GLY A 352 6.24 -5.16 13.15
N TYR A 353 7.37 -5.08 12.47
CA TYR A 353 8.60 -4.47 12.96
C TYR A 353 9.40 -3.80 11.84
N ALA A 354 10.32 -2.94 12.24
CA ALA A 354 11.34 -2.36 11.37
C ALA A 354 12.73 -2.54 11.99
N LEU A 355 13.72 -2.88 11.17
CA LEU A 355 15.12 -3.05 11.61
C LEU A 355 15.91 -1.77 11.38
N PHE A 356 16.65 -1.32 12.39
CA PHE A 356 17.61 -0.22 12.29
C PHE A 356 19.06 -0.74 12.38
N SER A 357 19.89 -0.68 11.32
CA SER A 357 19.58 -0.19 9.96
C SER A 357 20.16 -1.06 8.83
N ALA A 358 19.96 -0.64 7.57
CA ALA A 358 20.28 -1.41 6.36
C ALA A 358 21.70 -1.96 6.29
N LYS A 359 22.71 -1.22 6.76
CA LYS A 359 24.10 -1.70 6.77
C LYS A 359 24.30 -2.93 7.66
N ASP A 360 23.49 -3.09 8.71
CA ASP A 360 23.62 -4.21 9.65
C ASP A 360 23.19 -5.56 9.04
N LEU A 361 22.49 -5.55 7.91
CA LEU A 361 22.24 -6.76 7.12
C LEU A 361 23.54 -7.42 6.60
N TYR A 362 24.64 -6.66 6.58
CA TYR A 362 25.96 -7.10 6.10
C TYR A 362 26.95 -7.33 7.24
N ARG A 363 26.58 -7.02 8.48
CA ARG A 363 27.45 -7.12 9.64
C ARG A 363 27.55 -8.58 10.12
N SER A 364 28.76 -9.09 10.28
CA SER A 364 28.99 -10.51 10.63
C SER A 364 28.44 -10.85 12.01
N GLU A 365 28.55 -9.94 12.98
CA GLU A 365 28.05 -10.11 14.33
C GLU A 365 26.51 -10.12 14.39
N ALA A 366 25.84 -9.55 13.38
CA ALA A 366 24.38 -9.58 13.25
C ALA A 366 23.86 -10.88 12.59
N ALA A 367 24.72 -11.64 11.91
CA ALA A 367 24.30 -12.75 11.05
C ALA A 367 23.49 -13.83 11.78
N LYS A 368 23.87 -14.18 13.02
CA LYS A 368 23.15 -15.18 13.82
C LYS A 368 21.77 -14.70 14.24
N GLU A 369 21.66 -13.46 14.72
CA GLU A 369 20.38 -12.81 15.08
C GLU A 369 19.45 -12.70 13.88
N LEU A 370 19.95 -12.21 12.74
CA LEU A 370 19.19 -12.11 11.50
C LEU A 370 18.74 -13.49 10.98
N SER A 371 19.59 -14.52 11.09
CA SER A 371 19.21 -15.89 10.72
C SER A 371 18.05 -16.41 11.58
N ASN A 372 18.12 -16.21 12.90
CA ASN A 372 17.07 -16.63 13.82
C ASN A 372 15.77 -15.84 13.63
N LEU A 373 15.86 -14.51 13.46
CA LEU A 373 14.73 -13.66 13.10
C LEU A 373 14.09 -14.12 11.79
N ASN A 374 14.88 -14.36 10.74
CA ASN A 374 14.41 -14.77 9.42
C ASN A 374 13.72 -16.15 9.47
N LYS A 375 14.26 -17.11 10.24
CA LYS A 375 13.60 -18.40 10.50
C LYS A 375 12.23 -18.19 11.14
N MET A 376 12.11 -17.26 12.09
CA MET A 376 10.85 -16.97 12.75
C MET A 376 9.86 -16.19 11.87
N ALA A 377 10.34 -15.22 11.10
CA ALA A 377 9.57 -14.44 10.14
C ALA A 377 8.95 -15.35 9.06
N LYS A 378 9.67 -16.39 8.63
CA LYS A 378 9.21 -17.38 7.64
C LYS A 378 8.21 -18.40 8.18
N ARG A 379 7.83 -18.37 9.46
CA ARG A 379 6.83 -19.30 10.04
C ARG A 379 5.37 -18.87 9.83
N ILE A 380 5.12 -17.75 9.15
CA ILE A 380 3.77 -17.29 8.79
C ILE A 380 3.41 -17.76 7.38
N PRO A 381 2.26 -18.45 7.19
CA PRO A 381 1.75 -18.77 5.86
C PRO A 381 1.40 -17.50 5.07
N ARG A 382 1.82 -17.42 3.80
CA ARG A 382 1.38 -16.38 2.85
C ARG A 382 0.26 -16.96 2.01
N VAL A 383 -0.93 -16.36 2.11
CA VAL A 383 -2.16 -16.92 1.54
C VAL A 383 -2.54 -16.25 0.24
N SER A 384 -2.80 -17.04 -0.80
CA SER A 384 -3.41 -16.58 -2.06
C SER A 384 -4.74 -17.30 -2.30
N ILE A 385 -5.68 -16.62 -2.98
CA ILE A 385 -7.02 -17.15 -3.21
C ILE A 385 -7.40 -16.97 -4.68
N ALA A 386 -7.81 -18.06 -5.31
CA ALA A 386 -8.37 -18.08 -6.65
C ALA A 386 -9.84 -18.48 -6.59
N ALA A 387 -10.68 -17.84 -7.41
CA ALA A 387 -12.05 -18.30 -7.63
C ALA A 387 -12.07 -19.34 -8.75
N ASN A 388 -12.56 -20.54 -8.44
CA ASN A 388 -12.68 -21.62 -9.43
C ASN A 388 -13.99 -21.46 -10.21
N ASP A 389 -15.08 -21.17 -9.52
CA ASP A 389 -16.41 -20.97 -10.10
C ASP A 389 -17.27 -20.06 -9.19
N SER A 390 -18.59 -19.99 -9.42
CA SER A 390 -19.51 -19.14 -8.63
C SER A 390 -19.78 -19.62 -7.20
N THR A 391 -19.28 -20.79 -6.81
CA THR A 391 -19.51 -21.45 -5.52
C THR A 391 -18.26 -22.05 -4.87
N THR A 392 -17.12 -21.99 -5.55
CA THR A 392 -15.86 -22.61 -5.10
C THR A 392 -14.68 -21.65 -5.16
N LEU A 393 -13.89 -21.61 -4.08
CA LEU A 393 -12.59 -20.94 -4.00
C LEU A 393 -11.49 -21.94 -3.68
N THR A 394 -10.29 -21.74 -4.24
CA THR A 394 -9.06 -22.41 -3.81
C THR A 394 -8.24 -21.45 -2.98
N VAL A 395 -7.99 -21.82 -1.73
CA VAL A 395 -7.09 -21.12 -0.81
C VAL A 395 -5.77 -21.85 -0.83
N LYS A 396 -4.67 -21.17 -1.20
CA LYS A 396 -3.31 -21.72 -1.20
C LYS A 396 -2.44 -20.97 -0.23
N TRP A 397 -1.44 -21.64 0.33
CA TRP A 397 -0.40 -21.02 1.14
C TRP A 397 0.98 -21.58 0.81
N ASN A 398 2.06 -20.87 1.15
CA ASN A 398 3.40 -21.45 1.02
C ASN A 398 3.67 -22.50 2.09
N GLN A 399 4.51 -23.46 1.75
CA GLN A 399 5.04 -24.43 2.71
C GLN A 399 5.85 -23.72 3.80
N ILE A 400 5.66 -24.17 5.04
CA ILE A 400 6.41 -23.80 6.24
C ILE A 400 7.05 -25.09 6.76
N PHE A 401 8.38 -25.12 6.81
CA PHE A 401 9.12 -26.30 7.27
C PHE A 401 9.13 -26.40 8.80
N GLY A 402 9.12 -27.64 9.32
CA GLY A 402 9.20 -27.91 10.77
C GLY A 402 7.91 -27.68 11.56
N VAL A 403 6.77 -27.62 10.88
CA VAL A 403 5.43 -27.49 11.48
C VAL A 403 4.69 -28.82 11.39
N SER A 404 3.74 -29.06 12.30
CA SER A 404 2.85 -30.22 12.27
C SER A 404 1.72 -30.06 11.24
N GLY A 405 1.31 -28.83 10.95
CA GLY A 405 0.28 -28.56 9.96
C GLY A 405 -0.18 -27.12 9.93
N TYR A 406 -1.37 -26.91 9.35
CA TYR A 406 -2.02 -25.62 9.20
C TYR A 406 -3.48 -25.65 9.63
N GLN A 407 -3.98 -24.50 10.08
CA GLN A 407 -5.41 -24.27 10.26
C GLN A 407 -5.87 -23.11 9.39
N VAL A 408 -6.95 -23.33 8.65
CA VAL A 408 -7.58 -22.35 7.77
C VAL A 408 -8.84 -21.83 8.43
N TYR A 409 -8.98 -20.50 8.45
CA TYR A 409 -10.14 -19.80 8.98
C TYR A 409 -10.78 -18.95 7.89
N ARG A 410 -12.11 -18.79 7.98
CA ARG A 410 -12.93 -18.05 7.00
C ARG A 410 -13.90 -17.09 7.71
N ALA A 411 -14.05 -15.89 7.17
CA ALA A 411 -15.10 -14.94 7.51
C ALA A 411 -15.85 -14.44 6.26
N THR A 412 -16.97 -13.75 6.48
CA THR A 412 -17.76 -13.08 5.42
C THR A 412 -17.71 -11.55 5.50
N SER A 413 -16.92 -11.01 6.43
CA SER A 413 -16.57 -9.61 6.58
C SER A 413 -15.08 -9.53 6.94
N LYS A 414 -14.42 -8.43 6.59
CA LYS A 414 -12.99 -8.18 6.90
C LYS A 414 -12.74 -8.10 8.41
N THR A 415 -13.66 -7.47 9.14
CA THR A 415 -13.58 -7.23 10.61
C THR A 415 -14.48 -8.18 11.42
N GLY A 416 -15.14 -9.13 10.76
CA GLY A 416 -16.06 -10.06 11.42
C GLY A 416 -15.37 -11.26 12.05
N THR A 417 -16.15 -12.10 12.74
CA THR A 417 -15.66 -13.34 13.35
C THR A 417 -15.21 -14.36 12.31
N TYR A 418 -13.99 -14.86 12.47
CA TYR A 418 -13.42 -15.91 11.62
C TYR A 418 -13.73 -17.29 12.21
N LYS A 419 -14.34 -18.17 11.40
CA LYS A 419 -14.63 -19.56 11.78
C LYS A 419 -13.56 -20.49 11.21
N TRP A 420 -13.13 -21.47 12.00
CA TRP A 420 -12.25 -22.54 11.56
C TRP A 420 -12.98 -23.41 10.52
N VAL A 421 -12.32 -23.71 9.40
CA VAL A 421 -12.92 -24.46 8.27
C VAL A 421 -12.08 -25.64 7.80
N LYS A 422 -10.80 -25.71 8.15
CA LYS A 422 -9.91 -26.83 7.75
C LYS A 422 -8.70 -26.94 8.67
N THR A 423 -8.32 -28.16 9.02
CA THR A 423 -6.95 -28.52 9.41
C THR A 423 -6.30 -29.31 8.28
N ALA A 424 -5.05 -28.97 8.00
CA ALA A 424 -4.23 -29.55 6.95
C ALA A 424 -2.91 -30.05 7.56
N GLY A 425 -2.43 -31.22 7.12
CA GLY A 425 -1.14 -31.73 7.55
C GLY A 425 0.02 -30.89 7.02
N SER A 426 1.23 -31.13 7.53
CA SER A 426 2.43 -30.37 7.19
C SER A 426 2.74 -30.34 5.68
N GLY A 427 2.47 -31.42 4.94
CA GLY A 427 2.68 -31.48 3.48
C GLY A 427 1.56 -30.86 2.62
N THR A 428 0.47 -30.38 3.22
CA THR A 428 -0.68 -29.83 2.49
C THR A 428 -0.65 -28.31 2.47
N THR A 429 -0.63 -27.73 1.28
CA THR A 429 -0.51 -26.28 1.05
C THR A 429 -1.73 -25.65 0.34
N SER A 430 -2.83 -26.40 0.23
CA SER A 430 -4.05 -25.87 -0.38
C SER A 430 -5.32 -26.47 0.21
N PHE A 431 -6.42 -25.71 0.06
CA PHE A 431 -7.76 -26.08 0.49
C PHE A 431 -8.79 -25.56 -0.52
N GLN A 432 -9.63 -26.44 -1.07
CA GLN A 432 -10.80 -26.05 -1.84
C GLN A 432 -12.00 -25.84 -0.90
N ASN A 433 -12.50 -24.61 -0.87
CA ASN A 433 -13.70 -24.27 -0.13
C ASN A 433 -14.91 -24.20 -1.07
N THR A 434 -15.78 -25.19 -0.96
CA THR A 434 -16.96 -25.38 -1.83
C THR A 434 -18.24 -24.89 -1.14
N LYS A 435 -19.38 -24.96 -1.85
CA LYS A 435 -20.72 -24.60 -1.34
C LYS A 435 -20.82 -23.16 -0.84
N LEU A 436 -20.01 -22.25 -1.42
CA LEU A 436 -20.04 -20.82 -1.10
C LEU A 436 -21.18 -20.12 -1.86
N LYS A 437 -21.75 -19.09 -1.25
CA LYS A 437 -22.73 -18.21 -1.91
C LYS A 437 -22.05 -17.36 -3.00
N SER A 438 -22.59 -17.38 -4.21
CA SER A 438 -22.09 -16.60 -5.35
C SER A 438 -22.23 -15.09 -5.16
N GLY A 439 -21.34 -14.31 -5.77
CA GLY A 439 -21.37 -12.84 -5.68
C GLY A 439 -20.94 -12.30 -4.31
N LYS A 440 -20.49 -13.17 -3.40
CA LYS A 440 -20.09 -12.80 -2.04
C LYS A 440 -18.56 -12.80 -1.90
N THR A 441 -18.04 -11.85 -1.14
CA THR A 441 -16.64 -11.82 -0.73
C THR A 441 -16.44 -12.71 0.49
N TYR A 442 -15.41 -13.54 0.43
CA TYR A 442 -14.94 -14.32 1.57
C TYR A 442 -13.52 -13.92 1.92
N TYR A 443 -13.25 -13.94 3.22
CA TYR A 443 -11.98 -13.56 3.80
C TYR A 443 -11.38 -14.78 4.49
N TYR A 444 -10.07 -14.98 4.36
CA TYR A 444 -9.36 -16.10 4.92
C TYR A 444 -8.09 -15.65 5.63
N LYS A 445 -7.73 -16.40 6.66
CA LYS A 445 -6.41 -16.37 7.29
C LYS A 445 -5.99 -17.80 7.60
N VAL A 446 -4.70 -18.09 7.51
CA VAL A 446 -4.12 -19.41 7.74
C VAL A 446 -3.03 -19.28 8.78
N ARG A 447 -2.97 -20.18 9.75
CA ARG A 447 -1.83 -20.27 10.68
C ARG A 447 -1.19 -21.65 10.60
N ALA A 448 0.11 -21.71 10.81
CA ALA A 448 0.80 -22.97 11.02
C ALA A 448 0.74 -23.37 12.52
N TYR A 449 0.94 -24.66 12.83
CA TYR A 449 1.03 -25.15 14.21
C TYR A 449 2.10 -26.24 14.34
N LYS A 450 2.68 -26.41 15.53
CA LYS A 450 3.64 -27.48 15.86
C LYS A 450 3.27 -28.08 17.22
N GLY A 451 2.86 -29.34 17.25
CA GLY A 451 2.26 -29.94 18.46
C GLY A 451 1.03 -29.14 18.91
N SER A 452 1.00 -28.74 20.18
CA SER A 452 -0.03 -27.85 20.75
C SER A 452 0.21 -26.36 20.50
N ALA A 453 1.40 -25.97 20.02
CA ALA A 453 1.75 -24.57 19.80
C ALA A 453 1.23 -24.06 18.45
N TYR A 454 0.59 -22.89 18.46
CA TYR A 454 0.11 -22.21 17.25
C TYR A 454 1.02 -21.03 16.90
N TYR A 455 1.43 -20.96 15.63
CA TYR A 455 2.08 -19.77 15.09
C TYR A 455 1.04 -18.71 14.74
N PRO A 456 1.45 -17.45 14.49
CA PRO A 456 0.52 -16.38 14.12
C PRO A 456 -0.24 -16.68 12.83
N PHE A 457 -1.36 -15.98 12.68
CA PHE A 457 -2.13 -15.98 11.43
C PHE A 457 -1.39 -15.25 10.32
N SER A 458 -1.63 -15.70 9.09
CA SER A 458 -1.36 -14.94 7.88
C SER A 458 -2.09 -13.60 7.87
N SER A 459 -1.66 -12.75 6.95
CA SER A 459 -2.48 -11.69 6.40
C SER A 459 -3.91 -12.13 6.07
N ILE A 460 -4.86 -11.20 6.13
CA ILE A 460 -6.22 -11.45 5.62
C ILE A 460 -6.17 -11.41 4.09
N SER A 461 -6.44 -12.56 3.47
CA SER A 461 -6.65 -12.66 2.03
C SER A 461 -8.12 -12.74 1.72
N SER A 462 -8.57 -12.09 0.64
CA SER A 462 -9.99 -12.06 0.27
C SER A 462 -10.21 -12.27 -1.21
N LYS A 463 -11.32 -12.93 -1.57
CA LYS A 463 -11.76 -13.04 -2.96
C LYS A 463 -13.29 -12.96 -3.04
N ILE A 464 -13.78 -12.20 -4.02
CA ILE A 464 -15.19 -12.21 -4.41
C ILE A 464 -15.44 -13.39 -5.35
N LEU A 465 -16.48 -14.19 -5.06
CA LEU A 465 -16.93 -15.18 -6.04
C LEU A 465 -17.69 -14.50 -7.17
N PRO A 466 -17.49 -14.93 -8.43
CA PRO A 466 -18.35 -14.52 -9.53
C PRO A 466 -19.83 -14.72 -9.19
N ALA A 467 -20.67 -13.78 -9.59
CA ALA A 467 -22.11 -13.94 -9.47
C ALA A 467 -22.58 -15.15 -10.30
N LYS A 468 -23.52 -15.93 -9.76
CA LYS A 468 -24.11 -17.06 -10.50
C LYS A 468 -24.85 -16.54 -11.72
N VAL A 469 -24.41 -16.94 -12.91
CA VAL A 469 -25.05 -16.51 -14.16
C VAL A 469 -26.29 -17.37 -14.42
N THR A 470 -27.48 -16.78 -14.28
CA THR A 470 -28.74 -17.45 -14.60
C THR A 470 -29.15 -17.21 -16.06
N LYS A 471 -29.60 -18.27 -16.74
CA LYS A 471 -30.17 -18.19 -18.08
C LYS A 471 -31.53 -17.47 -18.01
N PRO A 472 -31.87 -16.56 -18.96
CA PRO A 472 -33.22 -16.02 -19.06
C PRO A 472 -34.26 -17.13 -19.30
N LYS A 473 -35.52 -16.90 -18.91
CA LYS A 473 -36.63 -17.78 -19.29
C LYS A 473 -36.85 -17.75 -20.81
N ALA A 474 -37.33 -18.85 -21.38
CA ALA A 474 -37.68 -18.91 -22.79
C ALA A 474 -38.85 -17.94 -23.10
N PRO A 475 -38.77 -17.12 -24.17
CA PRO A 475 -39.87 -16.24 -24.57
C PRO A 475 -41.11 -17.04 -24.99
N LYS A 476 -42.31 -16.53 -24.70
CA LYS A 476 -43.56 -17.02 -25.31
C LYS A 476 -43.80 -16.25 -26.60
N ILE A 477 -43.96 -16.94 -27.73
CA ILE A 477 -44.05 -16.32 -29.06
C ILE A 477 -45.38 -16.59 -29.77
N SER A 478 -45.77 -15.69 -30.67
CA SER A 478 -46.88 -15.85 -31.61
C SER A 478 -46.52 -15.32 -32.99
N THR A 479 -47.23 -15.78 -34.03
CA THR A 479 -46.96 -15.38 -35.42
C THR A 479 -48.23 -14.91 -36.13
N LYS A 480 -48.14 -13.80 -36.88
CA LYS A 480 -49.21 -13.24 -37.70
C LYS A 480 -48.73 -13.12 -39.16
N ALA A 481 -49.50 -13.68 -40.09
CA ALA A 481 -49.20 -13.63 -41.53
C ALA A 481 -49.67 -12.31 -42.16
N GLY A 482 -48.95 -11.85 -43.18
CA GLY A 482 -49.34 -10.78 -44.11
C GLY A 482 -48.75 -11.04 -45.50
N LYS A 483 -49.02 -10.13 -46.45
CA LYS A 483 -48.56 -10.25 -47.85
C LYS A 483 -47.03 -10.39 -47.91
N ARG A 484 -46.55 -11.58 -48.30
CA ARG A 484 -45.12 -11.97 -48.38
C ARG A 484 -44.32 -11.68 -47.11
N LYS A 485 -44.98 -11.69 -45.93
CA LYS A 485 -44.35 -11.41 -44.63
C LYS A 485 -45.00 -12.18 -43.48
N ILE A 486 -44.20 -12.50 -42.45
CA ILE A 486 -44.70 -13.05 -41.18
C ILE A 486 -44.11 -12.21 -40.04
N THR A 487 -44.97 -11.69 -39.19
CA THR A 487 -44.56 -10.99 -37.97
C THR A 487 -44.53 -11.95 -36.80
N VAL A 488 -43.36 -12.09 -36.18
CA VAL A 488 -43.13 -12.84 -34.95
C VAL A 488 -43.18 -11.86 -33.79
N LYS A 489 -44.06 -12.09 -32.81
CA LYS A 489 -44.14 -11.31 -31.57
C LYS A 489 -43.80 -12.21 -30.39
N TRP A 490 -43.25 -11.64 -29.33
CA TRP A 490 -42.98 -12.36 -28.09
C TRP A 490 -43.21 -11.50 -26.87
N LYS A 491 -43.60 -12.13 -25.76
CA LYS A 491 -43.69 -11.44 -24.47
C LYS A 491 -42.30 -11.02 -23.99
N LYS A 492 -42.20 -9.84 -23.37
CA LYS A 492 -40.97 -9.36 -22.74
C LYS A 492 -40.55 -10.35 -21.65
N VAL A 493 -39.30 -10.78 -21.67
CA VAL A 493 -38.67 -11.63 -20.65
C VAL A 493 -37.91 -10.74 -19.67
N THR A 494 -38.28 -10.77 -18.40
CA THR A 494 -37.60 -10.06 -17.31
C THR A 494 -36.12 -10.46 -17.25
N GLY A 495 -35.23 -9.47 -17.13
CA GLY A 495 -33.78 -9.69 -17.06
C GLY A 495 -33.07 -10.00 -18.40
N ALA A 496 -33.79 -10.03 -19.52
CA ALA A 496 -33.17 -10.20 -20.84
C ALA A 496 -32.55 -8.89 -21.35
N SER A 497 -31.32 -8.98 -21.87
CA SER A 497 -30.64 -7.91 -22.61
C SER A 497 -31.13 -7.81 -24.06
N GLY A 498 -31.75 -8.87 -24.59
CA GLY A 498 -32.40 -8.86 -25.89
C GLY A 498 -32.85 -10.25 -26.33
N TYR A 499 -33.14 -10.38 -27.63
CA TYR A 499 -33.69 -11.61 -28.21
C TYR A 499 -33.01 -11.97 -29.53
N ARG A 500 -32.97 -13.26 -29.84
CA ARG A 500 -32.51 -13.79 -31.12
C ARG A 500 -33.60 -14.65 -31.74
N VAL A 501 -34.00 -14.27 -32.94
CA VAL A 501 -35.09 -14.89 -33.71
C VAL A 501 -34.48 -15.88 -34.68
N TYR A 502 -35.06 -17.07 -34.70
CA TYR A 502 -34.64 -18.17 -35.55
C TYR A 502 -35.78 -18.62 -36.45
N ARG A 503 -35.45 -19.12 -37.64
CA ARG A 503 -36.41 -19.60 -38.64
C ARG A 503 -35.98 -20.94 -39.22
N SER A 504 -36.94 -21.79 -39.50
CA SER A 504 -36.79 -22.95 -40.38
C SER A 504 -37.92 -22.99 -41.42
N THR A 505 -37.69 -23.73 -42.51
CA THR A 505 -38.70 -24.05 -43.52
C THR A 505 -39.28 -25.46 -43.35
N LYS A 506 -38.80 -26.23 -42.39
CA LYS A 506 -39.31 -27.56 -42.02
C LYS A 506 -39.63 -27.56 -40.51
N LYS A 507 -40.67 -28.27 -40.08
CA LYS A 507 -41.13 -28.31 -38.66
C LYS A 507 -39.99 -28.73 -37.73
N ASN A 508 -39.30 -29.80 -38.10
CA ASN A 508 -38.19 -30.42 -37.36
C ASN A 508 -36.82 -30.15 -38.02
N GLY A 509 -36.73 -29.14 -38.90
CA GLY A 509 -35.48 -28.82 -39.59
C GLY A 509 -34.50 -28.01 -38.75
N LYS A 510 -33.30 -27.78 -39.31
CA LYS A 510 -32.32 -26.84 -38.76
C LYS A 510 -32.91 -25.43 -38.71
N TYR A 511 -32.79 -24.77 -37.56
CA TYR A 511 -33.21 -23.38 -37.35
C TYR A 511 -32.01 -22.45 -37.47
N THR A 512 -32.07 -21.45 -38.34
CA THR A 512 -31.01 -20.45 -38.50
C THR A 512 -31.42 -19.13 -37.86
N ALA A 513 -30.46 -18.45 -37.22
CA ALA A 513 -30.71 -17.13 -36.64
C ALA A 513 -30.87 -16.11 -37.77
N ILE A 514 -31.98 -15.37 -37.76
CA ILE A 514 -32.28 -14.37 -38.80
C ILE A 514 -32.31 -12.94 -38.28
N LYS A 515 -32.41 -12.76 -36.96
CA LYS A 515 -32.31 -11.42 -36.34
C LYS A 515 -31.88 -11.51 -34.89
N THR A 516 -31.07 -10.55 -34.44
CA THR A 516 -30.85 -10.26 -33.03
C THR A 516 -31.35 -8.85 -32.75
N VAL A 517 -32.06 -8.66 -31.65
CA VAL A 517 -32.62 -7.35 -31.25
C VAL A 517 -32.30 -7.05 -29.78
N LYS A 518 -32.36 -5.76 -29.42
CA LYS A 518 -32.14 -5.28 -28.04
C LYS A 518 -33.42 -5.44 -27.20
N ARG A 519 -33.27 -5.33 -25.87
CA ARG A 519 -34.32 -5.49 -24.83
C ARG A 519 -35.70 -4.93 -25.16
N LYS A 520 -35.78 -3.72 -25.72
CA LYS A 520 -37.05 -3.00 -25.96
C LYS A 520 -37.86 -3.58 -27.13
N THR A 521 -37.24 -4.35 -28.02
CA THR A 521 -37.90 -4.87 -29.21
C THR A 521 -38.51 -6.25 -28.92
N THR A 522 -39.84 -6.33 -29.00
CA THR A 522 -40.63 -7.55 -28.75
C THR A 522 -41.33 -8.09 -29.99
N SER A 523 -40.97 -7.59 -31.18
CA SER A 523 -41.48 -8.08 -32.45
C SER A 523 -40.45 -8.00 -33.57
N PHE A 524 -40.62 -8.86 -34.57
CA PHE A 524 -39.82 -8.85 -35.79
C PHE A 524 -40.68 -9.27 -36.98
N THR A 525 -40.69 -8.46 -38.05
CA THR A 525 -41.37 -8.79 -39.30
C THR A 525 -40.39 -9.37 -40.30
N ASN A 526 -40.52 -10.66 -40.58
CA ASN A 526 -39.77 -11.34 -41.62
C ASN A 526 -40.43 -11.09 -42.98
N LYS A 527 -39.77 -10.32 -43.84
CA LYS A 527 -40.28 -9.90 -45.17
C LYS A 527 -39.74 -10.80 -46.30
N LYS A 528 -40.18 -10.54 -47.53
CA LYS A 528 -39.72 -11.21 -48.77
C LYS A 528 -39.89 -12.74 -48.71
N LEU A 529 -40.96 -13.21 -48.09
CA LEU A 529 -41.28 -14.65 -47.99
C LEU A 529 -42.01 -15.14 -49.25
N LYS A 530 -41.79 -16.41 -49.61
CA LYS A 530 -42.50 -17.05 -50.74
C LYS A 530 -43.98 -17.20 -50.38
N LYS A 531 -44.87 -16.68 -51.24
CA LYS A 531 -46.34 -16.82 -51.10
C LYS A 531 -46.69 -18.30 -50.96
N GLY A 532 -47.58 -18.63 -50.04
CA GLY A 532 -48.03 -20.00 -49.81
C GLY A 532 -47.05 -20.90 -49.05
N ARG A 533 -45.81 -20.49 -48.77
CA ARG A 533 -44.87 -21.31 -48.01
C ARG A 533 -45.07 -21.16 -46.50
N ARG A 534 -45.04 -22.27 -45.76
CA ARG A 534 -45.06 -22.30 -44.28
C ARG A 534 -43.64 -22.10 -43.72
N TYR A 535 -43.54 -21.24 -42.72
CA TYR A 535 -42.28 -20.98 -42.00
C TYR A 535 -42.48 -21.19 -40.50
N TYR A 536 -41.44 -21.71 -39.85
CA TYR A 536 -41.42 -22.06 -38.45
C TYR A 536 -40.44 -21.16 -37.71
N TYR A 537 -40.84 -20.62 -36.57
CA TYR A 537 -40.06 -19.67 -35.79
C TYR A 537 -39.86 -20.15 -34.36
N LYS A 538 -38.67 -19.87 -33.83
CA LYS A 538 -38.33 -20.00 -32.42
C LYS A 538 -37.56 -18.74 -32.00
N VAL A 539 -37.67 -18.33 -30.75
CA VAL A 539 -36.95 -17.18 -30.20
C VAL A 539 -36.21 -17.60 -28.93
N LYS A 540 -34.97 -17.14 -28.79
CA LYS A 540 -34.23 -17.20 -27.52
C LYS A 540 -34.12 -15.79 -26.94
N ALA A 541 -34.32 -15.65 -25.64
CA ALA A 541 -33.85 -14.47 -24.91
C ALA A 541 -32.35 -14.63 -24.64
N TYR A 542 -31.61 -13.53 -24.54
CA TYR A 542 -30.24 -13.53 -24.04
C TYR A 542 -30.04 -12.49 -22.96
N LYS A 543 -29.13 -12.77 -22.04
CA LYS A 543 -28.58 -11.83 -21.07
C LYS A 543 -27.09 -11.66 -21.36
N THR A 544 -26.62 -10.41 -21.38
CA THR A 544 -25.19 -10.11 -21.48
C THR A 544 -24.61 -10.04 -20.07
N VAL A 545 -23.62 -10.88 -19.79
CA VAL A 545 -22.87 -10.86 -18.52
C VAL A 545 -21.39 -10.81 -18.86
N SER A 546 -20.70 -9.77 -18.40
CA SER A 546 -19.27 -9.53 -18.67
C SER A 546 -18.91 -9.68 -20.15
N GLY A 547 -19.68 -9.05 -21.04
CA GLY A 547 -19.49 -9.09 -22.49
C GLY A 547 -19.96 -10.37 -23.21
N LYS A 548 -20.20 -11.48 -22.49
CA LYS A 548 -20.68 -12.75 -23.08
C LYS A 548 -22.20 -12.87 -23.03
N ARG A 549 -22.81 -13.44 -24.07
CA ARG A 549 -24.27 -13.68 -24.15
C ARG A 549 -24.62 -15.08 -23.67
N VAL A 550 -25.43 -15.15 -22.61
CA VAL A 550 -26.04 -16.39 -22.13
C VAL A 550 -27.49 -16.45 -22.61
N TYR A 551 -27.84 -17.52 -23.33
CA TYR A 551 -29.15 -17.67 -23.97
C TYR A 551 -30.09 -18.56 -23.15
N SER A 552 -31.39 -18.29 -23.26
CA SER A 552 -32.46 -19.18 -22.82
C SER A 552 -32.52 -20.46 -23.68
N ASN A 553 -33.32 -21.42 -23.23
CA ASN A 553 -33.87 -22.44 -24.13
C ASN A 553 -34.69 -21.77 -25.25
N PHE A 554 -34.92 -22.50 -26.35
CA PHE A 554 -35.83 -22.02 -27.38
C PHE A 554 -37.24 -21.87 -26.82
N SER A 555 -37.96 -20.85 -27.29
CA SER A 555 -39.41 -20.81 -27.17
C SER A 555 -40.04 -22.07 -27.78
N ASN A 556 -41.28 -22.35 -27.39
CA ASN A 556 -42.14 -23.22 -28.18
C ASN A 556 -42.21 -22.69 -29.62
N MET A 557 -42.30 -23.61 -30.58
CA MET A 557 -42.33 -23.27 -31.99
C MET A 557 -43.67 -22.65 -32.36
N SER A 558 -43.63 -21.57 -33.14
CA SER A 558 -44.82 -20.99 -33.77
C SER A 558 -44.62 -20.94 -35.28
N ASN A 559 -45.66 -21.17 -36.06
CA ASN A 559 -45.56 -21.24 -37.50
C ASN A 559 -46.78 -20.62 -38.18
N LYS A 560 -46.57 -20.12 -39.41
CA LYS A 560 -47.65 -19.59 -40.25
C LYS A 560 -47.30 -19.73 -41.73
N LYS A 561 -48.32 -19.79 -42.59
CA LYS A 561 -48.20 -19.73 -44.05
C LYS A 561 -48.15 -18.26 -44.48
N ALA A 562 -47.18 -17.87 -45.31
CA ALA A 562 -47.11 -16.50 -45.83
C ALA A 562 -48.25 -16.28 -46.84
N LYS A 563 -48.96 -15.14 -46.72
CA LYS A 563 -50.07 -14.77 -47.61
C LYS A 563 -49.55 -14.14 -48.91
#